data_AF-A0A4Y1RWM5-F1
#
_entry.id   AF-A0A4Y1RWM5-F1
#
_cell.length_a   1.000
_cell.length_b   1.000
_cell.length_c   1.000
_cell.angle_alpha   90.00
_cell.angle_beta   90.00
_cell.angle_gamma   90.00
#
_symmetry.space_group_name_H-M   'P 1'
#
loop_
_entity.id
_entity.type
_entity.pdbx_description
1 polymer ?
#
loop_
_entity_poly.entity_id
_entity_poly.type
_entity_poly.pdbx_seq_one_letter_code
_entity_poly.pdbx_strand_id
1 'polypeptide(L)'
;MAWAAVTGDGFIARDIGFQNTAGPQGEQALALYISSDRSVLYRCSIVGYQDTLYAYALRQFYRECDIYGTIDFIFGNAAAVFQSCDLVLRRHKGYNAILANGRSDPGQKTGFSVQNCRIIPSSDFSPVKHSYSSYLGRPWKQYSRAIVMESTIDDVIAPQGWVEWPGLEDPASRHCTSRSMRMGGRGRIGQKGAMAWVSCDRS
;
A
#
# COMPACT_ATOMS: atom_id res chain seq x y z
N MET A 1 -0.92 11.76 15.98
CA MET A 1 -1.83 12.73 15.34
C MET A 1 -1.53 12.76 13.84
N ALA A 2 -2.54 12.98 12.98
CA ALA A 2 -2.31 13.16 11.54
C ALA A 2 -2.06 14.62 11.20
N TRP A 3 -1.22 14.86 10.19
CA TRP A 3 -1.01 16.20 9.66
C TRP A 3 -2.30 16.79 9.06
N ALA A 4 -3.04 16.00 8.29
CA ALA A 4 -4.37 16.34 7.79
C ALA A 4 -5.36 15.21 8.06
N ALA A 5 -6.59 15.57 8.44
CA ALA A 5 -7.70 14.64 8.64
C ALA A 5 -8.92 15.08 7.83
N VAL A 6 -9.44 14.19 6.99
CA VAL A 6 -10.58 14.43 6.11
C VAL A 6 -11.73 13.48 6.48
N THR A 7 -12.86 14.06 6.89
CA THR A 7 -14.05 13.29 7.32
C THR A 7 -15.34 13.68 6.59
N GLY A 8 -15.37 14.83 5.89
CA GLY A 8 -16.53 15.23 5.09
C GLY A 8 -16.63 14.45 3.79
N ASP A 9 -17.79 13.85 3.51
CA ASP A 9 -18.04 13.06 2.30
C ASP A 9 -17.89 13.89 1.01
N GLY A 10 -17.52 13.22 -0.08
CA GLY A 10 -17.32 13.85 -1.38
C GLY A 10 -16.10 14.77 -1.43
N PHE A 11 -15.15 14.62 -0.52
CA PHE A 11 -13.93 15.42 -0.51
C PHE A 11 -13.14 15.22 -1.82
N ILE A 12 -12.71 16.32 -2.42
CA ILE A 12 -11.85 16.32 -3.60
C ILE A 12 -10.61 17.15 -3.30
N ALA A 13 -9.43 16.55 -3.46
CA ALA A 13 -8.16 17.26 -3.48
C ALA A 13 -7.49 17.09 -4.84
N ARG A 14 -6.85 18.16 -5.31
CA ARG A 14 -6.13 18.17 -6.56
C ARG A 14 -4.92 19.08 -6.52
N ASP A 15 -3.83 18.67 -7.14
CA ASP A 15 -2.60 19.48 -7.32
C ASP A 15 -2.05 20.01 -5.97
N ILE A 16 -2.09 19.18 -4.91
CA ILE A 16 -1.68 19.54 -3.54
C ILE A 16 -0.86 18.43 -2.86
N GLY A 17 0.03 18.82 -1.94
CA GLY A 17 0.85 17.91 -1.13
C GLY A 17 0.41 17.83 0.34
N PHE A 18 0.42 16.62 0.90
CA PHE A 18 0.28 16.34 2.34
C PHE A 18 1.56 15.69 2.84
N GLN A 19 2.26 16.30 3.80
CA GLN A 19 3.57 15.82 4.25
C GLN A 19 3.66 15.79 5.76
N ASN A 20 4.18 14.67 6.29
CA ASN A 20 4.63 14.57 7.67
C ASN A 20 6.17 14.42 7.70
N THR A 21 6.82 15.28 8.50
CA THR A 21 8.29 15.41 8.57
C THR A 21 8.93 14.74 9.78
N ALA A 22 8.19 13.91 10.55
CA ALA A 22 8.73 13.20 11.73
C ALA A 22 9.99 12.37 11.45
N GLY A 23 10.15 11.91 10.20
CA GLY A 23 11.37 11.23 9.76
C GLY A 23 11.36 9.72 9.98
N PRO A 24 12.44 9.01 9.57
CA PRO A 24 12.52 7.55 9.64
C PRO A 24 12.72 7.00 11.06
N GLN A 25 12.97 7.87 12.05
CA GLN A 25 13.04 7.49 13.46
C GLN A 25 11.71 7.81 14.20
N GLY A 26 10.75 8.44 13.53
CA GLY A 26 9.55 9.01 14.14
C GLY A 26 8.41 8.03 14.41
N GLU A 27 8.67 6.71 14.38
CA GLU A 27 7.66 5.65 14.45
C GLU A 27 6.41 5.99 13.60
N GLN A 28 5.19 5.68 14.04
CA GLN A 28 3.96 5.99 13.30
C GLN A 28 3.72 7.50 13.16
N ALA A 29 3.67 8.00 11.92
CA ALA A 29 3.51 9.42 11.64
C ALA A 29 2.64 9.68 10.40
N LEU A 30 1.33 9.86 10.62
CA LEU A 30 0.36 10.03 9.54
C LEU A 30 0.55 11.37 8.81
N ALA A 31 0.63 11.33 7.48
CA ALA A 31 0.55 12.51 6.62
C ALA A 31 -0.90 12.83 6.27
N LEU A 32 -1.71 11.82 5.99
CA LEU A 32 -3.13 11.99 5.67
C LEU A 32 -3.97 10.89 6.31
N TYR A 33 -4.99 11.30 7.06
CA TYR A 33 -6.09 10.46 7.53
C TYR A 33 -7.34 10.77 6.71
N ILE A 34 -8.00 9.74 6.19
CA ILE A 34 -9.20 9.92 5.37
C ILE A 34 -10.29 8.90 5.68
N SER A 35 -11.42 9.43 6.10
CA SER A 35 -12.68 8.75 6.41
C SER A 35 -13.83 9.49 5.73
N SER A 36 -13.75 9.60 4.41
CA SER A 36 -14.68 10.35 3.56
C SER A 36 -15.18 9.44 2.44
N ASP A 37 -16.50 9.25 2.33
CA ASP A 37 -17.09 8.44 1.28
C ASP A 37 -17.09 9.19 -0.06
N ARG A 38 -16.82 8.46 -1.15
CA ARG A 38 -16.71 9.00 -2.51
C ARG A 38 -15.64 10.11 -2.63
N SER A 39 -14.58 10.00 -1.84
CA SER A 39 -13.46 10.94 -1.89
C SER A 39 -12.56 10.67 -3.09
N VAL A 40 -12.01 11.75 -3.66
CA VAL A 40 -11.09 11.71 -4.79
C VAL A 40 -9.84 12.53 -4.51
N LEU A 41 -8.67 11.91 -4.69
CA LEU A 41 -7.40 12.61 -4.71
C LEU A 41 -6.80 12.47 -6.11
N TYR A 42 -6.52 13.61 -6.75
CA TYR A 42 -6.04 13.65 -8.12
C TYR A 42 -4.76 14.48 -8.25
N ARG A 43 -3.64 13.88 -8.66
CA ARG A 43 -2.34 14.58 -8.72
C ARG A 43 -1.93 15.20 -7.39
N CYS A 44 -2.10 14.41 -6.32
CA CYS A 44 -1.66 14.78 -5.00
C CYS A 44 -0.34 14.09 -4.66
N SER A 45 0.48 14.74 -3.84
CA SER A 45 1.64 14.10 -3.22
C SER A 45 1.33 13.79 -1.76
N ILE A 46 1.61 12.56 -1.30
CA ILE A 46 1.37 12.15 0.08
C ILE A 46 2.67 11.57 0.62
N VAL A 47 3.33 12.32 1.51
CA VAL A 47 4.75 12.09 1.86
C VAL A 47 4.90 11.81 3.35
N GLY A 48 5.46 10.65 3.67
CA GLY A 48 5.78 10.27 5.05
C GLY A 48 6.86 9.20 5.11
N TYR A 49 6.86 8.45 6.22
CA TYR A 49 7.69 7.27 6.46
C TYR A 49 6.78 6.11 6.87
N GLN A 50 6.67 5.81 8.17
CA GLN A 50 5.75 4.79 8.67
C GLN A 50 4.33 5.37 8.80
N ASP A 51 3.34 4.62 8.32
CA ASP A 51 1.91 4.94 8.36
C ASP A 51 1.53 6.23 7.60
N THR A 52 2.14 6.51 6.44
CA THR A 52 1.91 7.77 5.68
C THR A 52 0.44 8.08 5.39
N LEU A 53 -0.29 7.15 4.76
CA LEU A 53 -1.69 7.30 4.35
C LEU A 53 -2.57 6.33 5.14
N TYR A 54 -3.41 6.88 6.02
CA TYR A 54 -4.46 6.14 6.68
C TYR A 54 -5.77 6.22 5.89
N ALA A 55 -5.92 5.31 4.92
CA ALA A 55 -7.16 5.05 4.19
C ALA A 55 -8.16 4.32 5.12
N TYR A 56 -8.68 5.05 6.10
CA TYR A 56 -9.37 4.52 7.28
C TYR A 56 -10.60 3.68 6.91
N ALA A 57 -11.57 4.26 6.19
CA ALA A 57 -12.84 3.63 5.88
C ALA A 57 -13.50 4.25 4.63
N LEU A 58 -14.60 3.65 4.17
CA LEU A 58 -15.47 4.13 3.08
C LEU A 58 -14.82 4.01 1.69
N ARG A 59 -15.46 4.57 0.66
CA ARG A 59 -15.01 4.46 -0.75
C ARG A 59 -14.11 5.62 -1.13
N GLN A 60 -12.93 5.31 -1.66
CA GLN A 60 -11.89 6.31 -1.93
C GLN A 60 -11.22 6.03 -3.27
N PHE A 61 -10.87 7.08 -4.01
CA PHE A 61 -10.19 6.97 -5.30
C PHE A 61 -8.96 7.88 -5.35
N TYR A 62 -7.79 7.30 -5.63
CA TYR A 62 -6.52 8.00 -5.78
C TYR A 62 -6.04 7.84 -7.21
N ARG A 63 -5.79 8.95 -7.90
CA ARG A 63 -5.38 8.94 -9.30
C ARG A 63 -4.19 9.86 -9.56
N GLU A 64 -3.19 9.35 -10.27
CA GLU A 64 -2.00 10.12 -10.64
C GLU A 64 -1.30 10.74 -9.41
N CYS A 65 -1.37 10.06 -8.26
CA CYS A 65 -0.77 10.52 -7.01
C CYS A 65 0.62 9.89 -6.80
N ASP A 66 1.48 10.62 -6.09
CA ASP A 66 2.76 10.11 -5.62
C ASP A 66 2.68 9.85 -4.11
N ILE A 67 2.84 8.60 -3.68
CA ILE A 67 2.69 8.19 -2.28
C ILE A 67 4.00 7.60 -1.77
N TYR A 68 4.59 8.23 -0.76
CA TYR A 68 5.92 7.88 -0.25
C TYR A 68 5.86 7.30 1.16
N GLY A 69 6.64 6.25 1.42
CA GLY A 69 6.83 5.77 2.80
C GLY A 69 7.71 4.55 2.95
N THR A 70 7.69 3.96 4.14
CA THR A 70 8.53 2.84 4.55
C THR A 70 7.70 1.63 4.98
N ILE A 71 7.14 1.66 6.20
CA ILE A 71 6.34 0.59 6.78
C ILE A 71 4.87 0.99 6.73
N ASP A 72 4.03 0.09 6.22
CA ASP A 72 2.57 0.19 6.19
C ASP A 72 2.06 1.54 5.67
N PHE A 73 2.78 2.13 4.72
CA PHE A 73 2.57 3.53 4.37
C PHE A 73 1.25 3.77 3.62
N ILE A 74 0.55 2.71 3.21
CA ILE A 74 -0.86 2.71 2.87
C ILE A 74 -1.56 1.65 3.71
N PHE A 75 -2.37 2.08 4.68
CA PHE A 75 -3.04 1.18 5.60
C PHE A 75 -4.46 1.62 5.94
N GLY A 76 -5.24 0.70 6.49
CA GLY A 76 -6.64 0.93 6.88
C GLY A 76 -7.62 -0.05 6.27
N ASN A 77 -8.91 0.27 6.35
CA ASN A 77 -10.00 -0.61 5.95
C ASN A 77 -10.98 0.05 4.96
N ALA A 78 -10.51 1.00 4.16
CA ALA A 78 -11.29 1.56 3.05
C ALA A 78 -11.52 0.55 1.91
N ALA A 79 -12.53 0.80 1.09
CA ALA A 79 -12.61 0.29 -0.28
C ALA A 79 -11.91 1.31 -1.19
N ALA A 80 -10.59 1.14 -1.38
CA ALA A 80 -9.75 2.14 -2.04
C ALA A 80 -9.12 1.62 -3.32
N VAL A 81 -9.15 2.44 -4.36
CA VAL A 81 -8.46 2.18 -5.63
C VAL A 81 -7.39 3.24 -5.85
N PHE A 82 -6.18 2.78 -6.11
CA PHE A 82 -5.01 3.58 -6.51
C PHE A 82 -4.77 3.29 -7.99
N GLN A 83 -4.95 4.30 -8.84
CA GLN A 83 -4.83 4.14 -10.28
C GLN A 83 -3.79 5.10 -10.85
N SER A 84 -2.86 4.60 -11.67
CA SER A 84 -1.82 5.44 -12.30
C SER A 84 -1.00 6.25 -11.30
N CYS A 85 -0.80 5.71 -10.09
CA CYS A 85 -0.02 6.32 -9.03
C CYS A 85 1.43 5.81 -9.02
N ASP A 86 2.34 6.61 -8.48
CA ASP A 86 3.67 6.15 -8.09
C ASP A 86 3.66 5.83 -6.59
N LEU A 87 3.97 4.57 -6.24
CA LEU A 87 4.16 4.12 -4.86
C LEU A 87 5.67 4.03 -4.60
N VAL A 88 6.18 4.98 -3.82
CA VAL A 88 7.61 5.24 -3.72
C VAL A 88 8.17 4.80 -2.36
N LEU A 89 8.97 3.74 -2.38
CA LEU A 89 9.62 3.17 -1.20
C LEU A 89 10.80 4.05 -0.75
N ARG A 90 10.86 4.37 0.54
CA ARG A 90 11.96 5.09 1.16
C ARG A 90 12.88 4.15 1.93
N ARG A 91 14.09 4.61 2.22
CA ARG A 91 15.06 3.84 3.01
C ARG A 91 14.59 3.69 4.45
N HIS A 92 14.56 2.46 4.95
CA HIS A 92 14.24 2.13 6.35
C HIS A 92 15.27 1.14 6.90
N LYS A 93 15.58 1.18 8.20
CA LYS A 93 16.61 0.31 8.80
C LYS A 93 16.20 -1.17 8.84
N GLY A 94 14.91 -1.45 8.96
CA GLY A 94 14.36 -2.80 8.93
C GLY A 94 13.96 -3.20 7.52
N TYR A 95 12.68 -3.51 7.34
CA TYR A 95 12.07 -3.75 6.04
C TYR A 95 11.06 -2.65 5.71
N ASN A 96 10.58 -2.67 4.46
CA ASN A 96 9.46 -1.87 4.00
C ASN A 96 8.26 -2.76 3.66
N ALA A 97 7.05 -2.24 3.88
CA ALA A 97 5.81 -2.86 3.44
C ALA A 97 4.87 -1.76 2.95
N ILE A 98 4.33 -1.90 1.73
CA ILE A 98 3.49 -0.85 1.14
C ILE A 98 2.09 -0.90 1.73
N LEU A 99 1.42 -2.05 1.62
CA LEU A 99 0.01 -2.21 1.92
C LEU A 99 -0.21 -2.95 3.24
N ALA A 100 -1.02 -2.39 4.12
CA ALA A 100 -1.48 -3.04 5.34
C ALA A 100 -3.00 -2.92 5.49
N ASN A 101 -3.73 -3.77 4.77
CA ASN A 101 -5.19 -3.75 4.82
C ASN A 101 -5.71 -4.36 6.13
N GLY A 102 -6.63 -3.64 6.75
CA GLY A 102 -7.19 -3.95 8.06
C GLY A 102 -8.58 -4.59 8.02
N ARG A 103 -8.95 -5.29 6.92
CA ARG A 103 -10.24 -5.99 6.86
C ARG A 103 -10.28 -7.11 7.91
N SER A 104 -11.22 -7.01 8.85
CA SER A 104 -11.34 -7.92 10.00
C SER A 104 -12.54 -8.85 9.93
N ASP A 105 -13.44 -8.64 8.97
CA ASP A 105 -14.65 -9.43 8.79
C ASP A 105 -14.83 -9.75 7.29
N PRO A 106 -15.12 -11.03 6.92
CA PRO A 106 -15.23 -11.43 5.51
C PRO A 106 -16.42 -10.79 4.79
N GLY A 107 -17.48 -10.40 5.50
CA GLY A 107 -18.65 -9.68 4.98
C GLY A 107 -18.36 -8.22 4.63
N GLN A 108 -17.22 -7.67 5.07
CA GLN A 108 -16.81 -6.32 4.67
C GLN A 108 -16.40 -6.28 3.19
N LYS A 109 -16.98 -5.32 2.46
CA LYS A 109 -16.70 -5.05 1.04
C LYS A 109 -15.53 -4.07 0.87
N THR A 110 -14.50 -4.21 1.70
CA THR A 110 -13.34 -3.31 1.78
C THR A 110 -12.07 -4.00 1.28
N GLY A 111 -11.03 -3.25 0.98
CA GLY A 111 -9.81 -3.76 0.37
C GLY A 111 -9.13 -2.72 -0.50
N PHE A 112 -7.89 -3.00 -0.87
CA PHE A 112 -7.09 -2.10 -1.71
C PHE A 112 -6.89 -2.68 -3.10
N SER A 113 -7.03 -1.84 -4.12
CA SER A 113 -6.69 -2.18 -5.50
C SER A 113 -5.66 -1.20 -6.02
N VAL A 114 -4.49 -1.71 -6.38
CA VAL A 114 -3.39 -0.96 -7.01
C VAL A 114 -3.38 -1.35 -8.48
N GLN A 115 -3.76 -0.41 -9.36
CA GLN A 115 -3.97 -0.68 -10.78
C GLN A 115 -3.16 0.29 -11.64
N ASN A 116 -2.40 -0.24 -12.62
CA ASN A 116 -1.64 0.59 -13.54
C ASN A 116 -0.68 1.57 -12.82
N CYS A 117 -0.15 1.16 -11.67
CA CYS A 117 0.77 1.98 -10.86
C CYS A 117 2.23 1.62 -11.16
N ARG A 118 3.14 2.44 -10.65
CA ARG A 118 4.58 2.13 -10.58
C ARG A 118 4.98 1.96 -9.12
N ILE A 119 5.62 0.85 -8.80
CA ILE A 119 6.19 0.59 -7.47
C ILE A 119 7.70 0.67 -7.61
N ILE A 120 8.30 1.68 -7.00
CA ILE A 120 9.71 2.05 -7.24
C ILE A 120 10.40 2.47 -5.94
N PRO A 121 11.73 2.31 -5.83
CA PRO A 121 12.50 2.95 -4.78
C PRO A 121 12.65 4.46 -5.07
N SER A 122 12.73 5.24 -4.00
CA SER A 122 13.21 6.63 -4.05
C SER A 122 14.65 6.70 -4.54
N SER A 123 15.07 7.87 -5.05
CA SER A 123 16.40 8.07 -5.64
C SER A 123 17.53 7.81 -4.67
N ASP A 124 17.36 8.11 -3.38
CA ASP A 124 18.32 7.86 -2.31
C ASP A 124 18.30 6.40 -1.81
N PHE A 125 17.18 5.69 -2.00
CA PHE A 125 17.06 4.28 -1.67
C PHE A 125 17.57 3.36 -2.78
N SER A 126 17.36 3.72 -4.05
CA SER A 126 17.68 2.89 -5.22
C SER A 126 19.11 2.31 -5.23
N PRO A 127 20.19 3.06 -4.91
CA PRO A 127 21.56 2.54 -4.93
C PRO A 127 21.83 1.45 -3.89
N VAL A 128 21.04 1.39 -2.81
CA VAL A 128 21.23 0.47 -1.68
C VAL A 128 20.05 -0.49 -1.50
N LYS A 129 19.11 -0.52 -2.46
CA LYS A 129 17.81 -1.18 -2.31
C LYS A 129 17.91 -2.67 -1.98
N HIS A 130 18.93 -3.35 -2.47
CA HIS A 130 19.15 -4.78 -2.24
C HIS A 130 19.75 -5.11 -0.85
N SER A 131 20.16 -4.11 -0.08
CA SER A 131 20.58 -4.29 1.32
C SER A 131 19.40 -4.31 2.30
N TYR A 132 18.17 -4.13 1.81
CA TYR A 132 16.95 -4.02 2.60
C TYR A 132 15.85 -4.87 1.99
N SER A 133 15.02 -5.48 2.83
CA SER A 133 13.85 -6.22 2.36
C SER A 133 12.68 -5.26 2.13
N SER A 134 12.00 -5.35 1.00
CA SER A 134 10.76 -4.61 0.74
C SER A 134 9.67 -5.54 0.19
N TYR A 135 8.43 -5.31 0.62
CA TYR A 135 7.27 -6.14 0.27
C TYR A 135 6.11 -5.28 -0.23
N LEU A 136 5.26 -5.86 -1.08
CA LEU A 136 3.98 -5.29 -1.50
C LEU A 136 3.04 -5.03 -0.32
N GLY A 137 3.18 -5.79 0.77
CA GLY A 137 2.42 -5.56 1.98
C GLY A 137 2.45 -6.71 2.96
N ARG A 138 1.61 -6.58 3.98
CA ARG A 138 1.40 -7.57 5.04
C ARG A 138 -0.03 -7.48 5.60
N PRO A 139 -0.60 -8.60 6.10
CA PRO A 139 -1.99 -8.60 6.56
C PRO A 139 -2.12 -8.00 7.95
N TRP A 140 -2.58 -6.75 8.09
CA TRP A 140 -2.78 -6.15 9.42
C TRP A 140 -3.91 -6.83 10.22
N LYS A 141 -4.91 -7.38 9.52
CA LYS A 141 -6.03 -8.12 10.11
C LYS A 141 -6.29 -9.43 9.36
N GLN A 142 -7.01 -10.34 10.02
CA GLN A 142 -7.22 -11.72 9.57
C GLN A 142 -7.78 -11.86 8.15
N TYR A 143 -8.59 -10.91 7.70
CA TYR A 143 -9.20 -10.95 6.37
C TYR A 143 -8.59 -9.94 5.41
N SER A 144 -7.35 -9.50 5.65
CA SER A 144 -6.65 -8.53 4.80
C SER A 144 -6.79 -8.87 3.31
N ARG A 145 -7.14 -7.86 2.52
CA ARG A 145 -7.38 -8.00 1.08
C ARG A 145 -6.75 -6.86 0.30
N ALA A 146 -5.83 -7.22 -0.59
CA ALA A 146 -5.21 -6.29 -1.52
C ALA A 146 -4.84 -6.96 -2.85
N ILE A 147 -5.00 -6.22 -3.94
CA ILE A 147 -4.58 -6.64 -5.28
C ILE A 147 -3.68 -5.57 -5.90
N VAL A 148 -2.60 -6.03 -6.55
CA VAL A 148 -1.73 -5.25 -7.42
C VAL A 148 -1.86 -5.84 -8.82
N MET A 149 -2.27 -5.03 -9.79
CA MET A 149 -2.53 -5.48 -11.15
C MET A 149 -2.10 -4.44 -12.18
N GLU A 150 -1.73 -4.90 -13.36
CA GLU A 150 -1.30 -4.05 -14.49
C GLU A 150 -0.20 -3.05 -14.13
N SER A 151 0.56 -3.31 -13.08
CA SER A 151 1.52 -2.36 -12.51
C SER A 151 2.95 -2.73 -12.88
N THR A 152 3.84 -1.75 -12.89
CA THR A 152 5.29 -1.99 -13.00
C THR A 152 5.87 -2.12 -11.60
N ILE A 153 6.55 -3.23 -11.31
CA ILE A 153 7.13 -3.52 -10.00
C ILE A 153 8.65 -3.61 -10.16
N ASP A 154 9.37 -2.68 -9.54
CA ASP A 154 10.83 -2.68 -9.48
C ASP A 154 11.36 -3.87 -8.65
N ASP A 155 12.60 -4.30 -8.91
CA ASP A 155 13.28 -5.40 -8.20
C ASP A 155 13.74 -5.05 -6.78
N VAL A 156 13.35 -3.87 -6.28
CA VAL A 156 13.30 -3.57 -4.84
C VAL A 156 12.36 -4.50 -4.06
N ILE A 157 11.28 -4.98 -4.67
CA ILE A 157 10.34 -5.89 -4.03
C ILE A 157 10.92 -7.30 -4.02
N ALA A 158 10.99 -7.89 -2.81
CA ALA A 158 11.50 -9.23 -2.62
C ALA A 158 10.66 -10.25 -3.43
N PRO A 159 11.26 -11.34 -3.97
CA PRO A 159 10.53 -12.31 -4.79
C PRO A 159 9.30 -12.94 -4.11
N GLN A 160 9.29 -13.00 -2.78
CA GLN A 160 8.15 -13.45 -1.98
C GLN A 160 6.91 -12.56 -2.16
N GLY A 161 7.11 -11.28 -2.50
CA GLY A 161 6.07 -10.28 -2.72
C GLY A 161 5.43 -9.78 -1.42
N TRP A 162 5.02 -10.68 -0.53
CA TRP A 162 4.31 -10.37 0.72
C TRP A 162 5.07 -10.91 1.93
N VAL A 163 4.85 -10.29 3.10
CA VAL A 163 5.42 -10.75 4.38
C VAL A 163 4.32 -10.97 5.41
N GLU A 164 4.56 -11.91 6.31
CA GLU A 164 3.63 -12.25 7.38
C GLU A 164 3.51 -11.12 8.42
N TRP A 165 2.38 -11.07 9.11
CA TRP A 165 2.21 -10.21 10.27
C TRP A 165 2.50 -10.99 11.56
N PRO A 166 3.41 -10.50 12.43
CA PRO A 166 3.74 -11.21 13.66
C PRO A 166 2.51 -11.48 14.54
N GLY A 167 2.33 -12.72 14.99
CA GLY A 167 1.22 -13.11 15.89
C GLY A 167 -0.12 -13.37 15.19
N LEU A 168 -0.22 -13.25 13.86
CA LEU A 168 -1.36 -13.76 13.10
C LEU A 168 -1.18 -15.28 12.84
N GLU A 169 -1.13 -16.06 13.92
CA GLU A 169 -0.91 -17.53 13.93
C GLU A 169 -2.20 -18.37 13.86
N ASP A 170 -3.22 -17.94 13.13
CA ASP A 170 -4.41 -18.79 12.90
C ASP A 170 -4.10 -19.82 11.79
N PRO A 171 -4.35 -21.13 11.94
CA PRO A 171 -4.31 -22.06 10.81
C PRO A 171 -5.13 -21.59 9.58
N ALA A 172 -6.13 -20.71 9.75
CA ALA A 172 -6.85 -20.05 8.66
C ALA A 172 -6.08 -18.86 8.01
N SER A 173 -5.09 -18.26 8.67
CA SER A 173 -4.17 -17.27 8.06
C SER A 173 -3.18 -17.94 7.09
N ARG A 174 -3.02 -19.28 7.16
CA ARG A 174 -2.35 -20.08 6.11
C ARG A 174 -3.09 -20.04 4.76
N HIS A 175 -4.31 -19.50 4.73
CA HIS A 175 -5.07 -19.24 3.50
C HIS A 175 -4.96 -17.79 3.02
N CYS A 176 -4.05 -16.97 3.59
CA CYS A 176 -3.50 -15.83 2.87
C CYS A 176 -2.72 -16.37 1.67
N THR A 177 -3.42 -16.68 0.57
CA THR A 177 -2.77 -17.18 -0.64
C THR A 177 -2.12 -15.99 -1.32
N SER A 178 -0.85 -15.74 -0.98
CA SER A 178 0.04 -14.97 -1.85
C SER A 178 0.25 -15.78 -3.12
N ARG A 179 -0.65 -15.64 -4.10
CA ARG A 179 -0.45 -16.19 -5.44
C ARG A 179 -0.08 -15.04 -6.36
N SER A 180 1.16 -15.03 -6.82
CA SER A 180 1.51 -14.30 -8.04
C SER A 180 1.03 -15.14 -9.22
N MET A 181 -0.06 -14.75 -9.89
CA MET A 181 -0.45 -15.42 -11.12
C MET A 181 0.04 -14.60 -12.31
N ARG A 182 0.99 -15.16 -13.03
CA ARG A 182 1.52 -14.62 -14.30
C ARG A 182 0.44 -14.77 -15.36
N MET A 183 -0.17 -13.67 -15.79
CA MET A 183 -0.94 -13.65 -17.04
C MET A 183 0.03 -13.43 -18.20
N GLY A 184 0.16 -14.44 -19.07
CA GLY A 184 0.66 -14.30 -20.45
C GLY A 184 2.12 -13.85 -20.64
N GLY A 185 3.01 -14.80 -20.95
CA GLY A 185 4.36 -14.50 -21.45
C GLY A 185 5.40 -14.28 -20.33
N ARG A 186 6.67 -14.52 -20.66
CA ARG A 186 7.81 -14.52 -19.72
C ARG A 186 8.12 -13.12 -19.16
N GLY A 187 7.28 -12.61 -18.25
CA GLY A 187 7.53 -11.37 -17.51
C GLY A 187 8.35 -11.61 -16.23
N ARG A 188 9.56 -11.06 -16.15
CA ARG A 188 10.36 -10.96 -14.92
C ARG A 188 9.88 -9.76 -14.09
N ILE A 189 10.25 -9.73 -12.80
CA ILE A 189 10.27 -8.48 -12.02
C ILE A 189 10.97 -7.40 -12.88
N GLY A 190 10.38 -6.21 -13.01
CA GLY A 190 10.79 -5.18 -13.97
C GLY A 190 10.03 -5.13 -15.31
N GLN A 191 8.92 -5.85 -15.49
CA GLN A 191 8.05 -5.71 -16.69
C GLN A 191 6.60 -5.32 -16.36
N LYS A 192 5.97 -4.56 -17.27
CA LYS A 192 4.54 -4.17 -17.22
C LYS A 192 3.64 -5.42 -17.28
N GLY A 193 2.51 -5.41 -16.56
CA GLY A 193 1.52 -6.49 -16.57
C GLY A 193 1.63 -7.48 -15.39
N ALA A 194 2.42 -7.17 -14.36
CA ALA A 194 2.50 -8.01 -13.17
C ALA A 194 1.17 -7.98 -12.39
N MET A 195 0.66 -9.16 -12.05
CA MET A 195 -0.48 -9.33 -11.15
C MET A 195 -0.04 -10.09 -9.89
N ALA A 196 -0.28 -9.49 -8.73
CA ALA A 196 0.01 -10.06 -7.43
C ALA A 196 -1.15 -9.73 -6.49
N TRP A 197 -1.66 -10.72 -5.78
CA TRP A 197 -2.74 -10.50 -4.81
C TRP A 197 -2.43 -11.19 -3.49
N VAL A 198 -3.01 -10.62 -2.43
CA VAL A 198 -3.19 -11.28 -1.15
C VAL A 198 -4.68 -11.20 -0.81
N SER A 199 -5.30 -12.36 -0.64
CA SER A 199 -6.59 -12.47 0.04
C SER A 199 -6.45 -13.51 1.12
N CYS A 200 -6.83 -13.13 2.33
CA CYS A 200 -7.01 -14.04 3.45
C CYS A 200 -8.52 -14.29 3.57
N ASP A 201 -9.08 -15.19 2.76
CA ASP A 201 -10.49 -15.61 2.88
C ASP A 201 -10.55 -17.10 3.27
N ARG A 202 -11.53 -17.47 4.11
CA ARG A 202 -11.84 -18.88 4.36
C ARG A 202 -12.58 -19.41 3.13
N SER A 203 -12.02 -20.45 2.50
CA SER A 203 -12.64 -21.21 1.41
C SER A 203 -13.94 -21.87 1.84
#